data_AF-A0A9E2PAK1-F1
#
_entry.id   AF-A0A9E2PAK1-F1
#
_cell.length_a   1.000
_cell.length_b   1.000
_cell.length_c   1.000
_cell.angle_alpha   90.00
_cell.angle_beta   90.00
_cell.angle_gamma   90.00
#
_symmetry.space_group_name_H-M   'P 1'
#
loop_
_entity.id
_entity.type
_entity.pdbx_description
1 polymer ?
#
loop_
_entity_poly.entity_id
_entity_poly.type
_entity_poly.pdbx_seq_one_letter_code
_entity_poly.pdbx_strand_id
1 'polypeptide(L)'
;MNQDWILQKKETRRAFSNATWVPLRASSSVEKGDVRNIGYVSEYFGCGSVAFPPEHREVAEQLGWSSIGISHNAQPYAYEDGYYSSIEQYQYNDKEPIGIHLVFEHPQPVVGGRLWILNPDLVVALHLIKDGENWVRPEENFVVVAREDLDEKGEHRLIEIKREFLLDYLAARNLSLRLSYYRQRVENVAALEGSAYANLTNQQEQRDGGRFELLIRSLNDVYGGSWASFRVWRNDVDEDEDAPVMGPENNDNTDYESAKGHRSGYEGIRVEGEFWRDEWIEHQGQSKRVRGDADTNLPQFIVETDGTRLASADLDNEDIGRWLWFRSSVINELLGLRGFSLEWYTAETGGIRSTSGYVTHFGINSSDLITVYAYDVA
;
A
#
# COMPACT_ATOMS: atom_id res chain seq x y z
N MET A 1 -2.47 25.47 -15.25
CA MET A 1 -1.26 25.01 -14.54
C MET A 1 -0.01 25.51 -15.28
N ASN A 2 1.20 24.96 -15.05
CA ASN A 2 2.42 25.35 -15.80
C ASN A 2 3.12 24.13 -16.43
N GLN A 3 4.12 24.39 -17.26
CA GLN A 3 4.89 23.35 -17.96
C GLN A 3 5.53 22.33 -17.00
N ASP A 4 6.08 22.75 -15.87
CA ASP A 4 6.71 21.80 -14.94
C ASP A 4 5.70 20.88 -14.26
N TRP A 5 4.48 21.36 -14.02
CA TRP A 5 3.39 20.56 -13.46
C TRP A 5 2.98 19.46 -14.43
N ILE A 6 2.66 19.77 -15.70
CA ILE A 6 2.22 18.76 -16.67
C ILE A 6 3.33 17.74 -16.97
N LEU A 7 4.59 18.19 -16.97
CA LEU A 7 5.74 17.33 -17.20
C LEU A 7 6.13 16.48 -15.99
N GLN A 8 5.56 16.72 -14.80
CA GLN A 8 5.79 15.92 -13.59
C GLN A 8 7.27 15.80 -13.16
N LYS A 9 8.11 16.78 -13.49
CA LYS A 9 9.58 16.66 -13.34
C LYS A 9 10.06 16.39 -11.90
N LYS A 10 9.30 16.84 -10.89
CA LYS A 10 9.66 16.63 -9.48
C LYS A 10 9.26 15.24 -9.02
N GLU A 11 8.09 14.78 -9.44
CA GLU A 11 7.48 13.52 -9.05
C GLU A 11 8.21 12.34 -9.68
N THR A 12 8.58 12.43 -10.97
CA THR A 12 9.29 11.32 -11.64
C THR A 12 10.68 11.06 -11.05
N ARG A 13 11.36 12.08 -10.51
CA ARG A 13 12.68 11.91 -9.86
C ARG A 13 12.65 11.19 -8.52
N ARG A 14 11.51 11.14 -7.83
CA ARG A 14 11.40 10.55 -6.49
C ARG A 14 11.11 9.06 -6.61
N ALA A 15 11.99 8.22 -6.08
CA ALA A 15 11.84 6.77 -6.03
C ALA A 15 11.28 6.32 -4.67
N PHE A 16 10.38 5.33 -4.64
CA PHE A 16 9.80 4.84 -3.38
C PHE A 16 10.76 3.96 -2.57
N SER A 17 11.75 3.34 -3.22
CA SER A 17 12.90 2.65 -2.62
C SER A 17 13.67 3.53 -1.63
N ASN A 18 13.66 4.84 -1.84
CA ASN A 18 14.29 5.82 -0.97
C ASN A 18 13.31 6.63 -0.12
N ALA A 19 11.99 6.41 -0.26
CA ALA A 19 10.97 7.10 0.51
C ALA A 19 10.79 6.51 1.92
N THR A 20 10.30 7.33 2.85
CA THR A 20 9.89 6.86 4.18
C THR A 20 8.63 5.99 4.12
N TRP A 21 7.72 6.31 3.20
CA TRP A 21 6.46 5.61 3.01
C TRP A 21 6.42 4.96 1.62
N VAL A 22 5.94 3.73 1.58
CA VAL A 22 5.82 2.91 0.38
C VAL A 22 4.35 2.60 0.13
N PRO A 23 3.77 3.00 -1.02
CA PRO A 23 2.40 2.67 -1.36
C PRO A 23 2.29 1.18 -1.68
N LEU A 24 1.45 0.46 -0.93
CA LEU A 24 1.13 -0.95 -1.23
C LEU A 24 0.00 -1.05 -2.26
N ARG A 25 -0.95 -0.13 -2.22
CA ARG A 25 -2.01 0.01 -3.23
C ARG A 25 -2.50 1.45 -3.24
N ALA A 26 -2.68 2.05 -4.42
CA ALA A 26 -3.16 3.42 -4.56
C ALA A 26 -4.06 3.57 -5.80
N SER A 27 -5.13 4.34 -5.63
CA SER A 27 -6.05 4.80 -6.66
C SER A 27 -6.61 6.14 -6.20
N SER A 28 -5.88 7.21 -6.51
CA SER A 28 -6.23 8.55 -6.06
C SER A 28 -6.36 9.47 -7.26
N SER A 29 -7.50 10.14 -7.38
CA SER A 29 -7.74 11.19 -8.36
C SER A 29 -8.18 12.48 -7.68
N VAL A 30 -7.70 13.60 -8.21
CA VAL A 30 -8.17 14.94 -7.87
C VAL A 30 -8.56 15.61 -9.18
N GLU A 31 -9.84 15.91 -9.32
CA GLU A 31 -10.41 16.44 -10.56
C GLU A 31 -11.15 17.76 -10.31
N LYS A 32 -11.10 18.66 -11.29
CA LYS A 32 -11.84 19.92 -11.28
C LYS A 32 -12.40 20.21 -12.65
N GLY A 33 -13.70 20.50 -12.71
CA GLY A 33 -14.41 20.82 -13.95
C GLY A 33 -14.98 19.58 -14.64
N ASP A 34 -15.55 19.78 -15.83
CA ASP A 34 -16.05 18.69 -16.68
C ASP A 34 -14.94 18.26 -17.65
N VAL A 35 -14.62 16.96 -17.65
CA VAL A 35 -13.57 16.33 -18.47
C VAL A 35 -13.64 16.68 -19.97
N ARG A 36 -14.82 17.07 -20.47
CA ARG A 36 -15.08 17.40 -21.88
C ARG A 36 -14.91 18.88 -22.21
N ASN A 37 -14.75 19.73 -21.20
CA ASN A 37 -14.76 21.18 -21.34
C ASN A 37 -13.38 21.80 -21.08
N ILE A 38 -13.16 22.99 -21.62
CA ILE A 38 -12.00 23.84 -21.31
C ILE A 38 -12.00 24.18 -19.81
N GLY A 39 -10.82 24.19 -19.20
CA GLY A 39 -10.63 24.44 -17.78
C GLY A 39 -10.70 23.20 -16.91
N TYR A 40 -10.92 22.01 -17.49
CA TYR A 40 -10.74 20.74 -16.79
C TYR A 40 -9.28 20.57 -16.36
N VAL A 41 -9.09 20.13 -15.12
CA VAL A 41 -7.79 19.75 -14.58
C VAL A 41 -7.95 18.44 -13.81
N SER A 42 -7.05 17.49 -14.03
CA SER A 42 -7.01 16.25 -13.28
C SER A 42 -5.58 15.84 -12.95
N GLU A 43 -5.41 15.27 -11.76
CA GLU A 43 -4.22 14.56 -11.33
C GLU A 43 -4.63 13.18 -10.82
N TYR A 44 -4.01 12.13 -11.36
CA TYR A 44 -4.23 10.75 -10.96
C TYR A 44 -2.92 10.08 -10.56
N PHE A 45 -2.98 9.28 -9.52
CA PHE A 45 -1.93 8.35 -9.11
C PHE A 45 -2.52 6.97 -8.84
N GLY A 46 -2.06 5.98 -9.60
CA GLY A 46 -2.39 4.58 -9.40
C GLY A 46 -1.14 3.77 -9.08
N CYS A 47 -1.23 2.85 -8.14
CA CYS A 47 -0.12 1.97 -7.74
C CYS A 47 -0.64 0.60 -7.35
N GLY A 48 0.00 -0.45 -7.85
CA GLY A 48 -0.17 -1.80 -7.34
C GLY A 48 1.18 -2.38 -6.91
N SER A 49 1.14 -3.37 -6.02
CA SER A 49 2.33 -4.01 -5.48
C SER A 49 2.13 -5.50 -5.25
N VAL A 50 3.20 -6.26 -5.46
CA VAL A 50 3.27 -7.70 -5.20
C VAL A 50 4.66 -8.02 -4.67
N ALA A 51 4.75 -8.84 -3.64
CA ALA A 51 6.02 -9.33 -3.09
C ALA A 51 6.40 -10.65 -3.75
N PHE A 52 7.64 -10.78 -4.20
CA PHE A 52 8.13 -11.97 -4.91
C PHE A 52 9.33 -12.57 -4.16
N PRO A 53 9.42 -13.89 -4.06
CA PRO A 53 10.62 -14.55 -3.58
C PRO A 53 11.71 -14.52 -4.67
N PRO A 54 13.00 -14.63 -4.31
CA PRO A 54 14.11 -14.45 -5.24
C PRO A 54 14.10 -15.44 -6.42
N GLU A 55 13.59 -16.66 -6.22
CA GLU A 55 13.47 -17.68 -7.28
C GLU A 55 12.57 -17.27 -8.44
N HIS A 56 11.65 -16.33 -8.23
CA HIS A 56 10.73 -15.83 -9.27
C HIS A 56 11.12 -14.45 -9.81
N ARG A 57 12.31 -13.96 -9.47
CA ARG A 57 12.76 -12.61 -9.82
C ARG A 57 12.75 -12.35 -11.33
N GLU A 58 13.27 -13.28 -12.12
CA GLU A 58 13.37 -13.13 -13.58
C GLU A 58 12.00 -13.02 -14.25
N VAL A 59 11.02 -13.80 -13.77
CA VAL A 59 9.63 -13.73 -14.26
C VAL A 59 8.99 -12.42 -13.81
N ALA A 60 9.16 -12.07 -12.53
CA ALA A 60 8.62 -10.84 -11.98
C ALA A 60 9.17 -9.58 -12.67
N GLU A 61 10.39 -9.63 -13.21
CA GLU A 61 10.98 -8.53 -13.97
C GLU A 61 10.25 -8.15 -15.25
N GLN A 62 9.47 -9.06 -15.81
CA GLN A 62 8.67 -8.85 -17.01
C GLN A 62 7.28 -8.28 -16.69
N LEU A 63 6.89 -8.28 -15.41
CA LEU A 63 5.60 -7.81 -14.96
C LEU A 63 5.61 -6.30 -14.74
N GLY A 64 4.69 -5.60 -15.39
CA GLY A 64 4.55 -4.14 -15.25
C GLY A 64 3.13 -3.73 -14.94
N TRP A 65 2.74 -2.54 -15.39
CA TRP A 65 1.47 -1.89 -15.06
C TRP A 65 0.25 -2.77 -15.35
N SER A 66 0.22 -3.48 -16.47
CA SER A 66 -0.91 -4.35 -16.84
C SER A 66 -1.03 -5.58 -15.95
N SER A 67 0.06 -6.03 -15.32
CA SER A 67 0.12 -7.29 -14.56
C SER A 67 0.09 -7.08 -13.05
N ILE A 68 0.62 -5.97 -12.56
CA ILE A 68 0.77 -5.64 -11.12
C ILE A 68 -0.01 -4.37 -10.74
N GLY A 69 -0.33 -3.49 -11.69
CA GLY A 69 -0.96 -2.21 -11.42
C GLY A 69 -2.36 -2.30 -10.79
N ILE A 70 -2.99 -1.15 -10.59
CA ILE A 70 -4.22 -1.05 -9.78
C ILE A 70 -5.41 -1.88 -10.31
N SER A 71 -5.43 -2.19 -11.61
CA SER A 71 -6.47 -3.03 -12.21
C SER A 71 -6.36 -4.51 -11.83
N HIS A 72 -5.21 -4.93 -11.32
CA HIS A 72 -5.00 -6.29 -10.87
C HIS A 72 -5.62 -6.49 -9.47
N ASN A 73 -6.45 -7.51 -9.35
CA ASN A 73 -7.22 -7.84 -8.15
C ASN A 73 -6.98 -9.29 -7.76
N ALA A 74 -6.54 -9.51 -6.52
CA ALA A 74 -6.42 -10.84 -5.95
C ALA A 74 -7.81 -11.38 -5.58
N GLN A 75 -8.13 -12.60 -6.01
CA GLN A 75 -9.36 -13.28 -5.62
C GLN A 75 -9.06 -14.75 -5.33
N PRO A 76 -9.70 -15.34 -4.31
CA PRO A 76 -9.63 -16.78 -4.12
C PRO A 76 -10.33 -17.49 -5.29
N TYR A 77 -9.80 -18.65 -5.68
CA TYR A 77 -10.38 -19.43 -6.76
C TYR A 77 -10.30 -20.93 -6.47
N ALA A 78 -11.43 -21.63 -6.63
CA ALA A 78 -11.52 -23.08 -6.51
C ALA A 78 -11.62 -23.69 -7.92
N TYR A 79 -10.58 -24.42 -8.32
CA TYR A 79 -10.55 -25.10 -9.61
C TYR A 79 -11.33 -26.42 -9.55
N GLU A 80 -11.85 -26.86 -10.70
CA GLU A 80 -12.66 -28.10 -10.81
C GLU A 80 -11.91 -29.37 -10.38
N ASP A 81 -10.57 -29.38 -10.48
CA ASP A 81 -9.72 -30.49 -10.05
C ASP A 81 -9.40 -30.49 -8.55
N GLY A 82 -10.00 -29.58 -7.78
CA GLY A 82 -9.87 -29.50 -6.33
C GLY A 82 -8.70 -28.64 -5.83
N TYR A 83 -7.91 -28.03 -6.72
CA TYR A 83 -6.92 -27.04 -6.30
C TYR A 83 -7.60 -25.74 -5.85
N TYR A 84 -7.16 -25.18 -4.72
CA TYR A 84 -7.66 -23.91 -4.20
C TYR A 84 -6.53 -22.89 -4.14
N SER A 85 -6.69 -21.79 -4.87
CA SER A 85 -5.79 -20.64 -4.74
C SER A 85 -6.36 -19.68 -3.69
N SER A 86 -5.54 -19.39 -2.68
CA SER A 86 -5.88 -18.43 -1.63
C SER A 86 -5.68 -17.00 -2.11
N ILE A 87 -6.41 -16.06 -1.52
CA ILE A 87 -6.38 -14.63 -1.88
C ILE A 87 -5.00 -13.97 -1.74
N GLU A 88 -4.09 -14.55 -0.95
CA GLU A 88 -2.74 -14.00 -0.79
C GLU A 88 -1.85 -14.28 -2.00
N GLN A 89 -2.14 -15.31 -2.80
CA GLN A 89 -1.24 -15.76 -3.87
C GLN A 89 -1.38 -14.89 -5.12
N TYR A 90 -0.26 -14.37 -5.59
CA TYR A 90 -0.15 -13.85 -6.96
C TYR A 90 0.17 -15.00 -7.90
N GLN A 91 -0.77 -15.29 -8.80
CA GLN A 91 -0.62 -16.33 -9.82
C GLN A 91 -0.21 -15.68 -11.14
N TYR A 92 0.88 -16.17 -11.75
CA TYR A 92 1.28 -15.72 -13.09
C TYR A 92 0.39 -16.35 -14.17
N ASN A 93 0.17 -17.65 -14.04
CA ASN A 93 -0.81 -18.43 -14.76
C ASN A 93 -1.65 -19.23 -13.76
N ASP A 94 -2.72 -19.86 -14.25
CA ASP A 94 -3.52 -20.76 -13.43
C ASP A 94 -2.67 -21.81 -12.73
N LYS A 95 -2.78 -21.86 -11.39
CA LYS A 95 -2.08 -22.78 -10.50
C LYS A 95 -0.56 -22.58 -10.47
N GLU A 96 -0.08 -21.41 -10.89
CA GLU A 96 1.33 -21.03 -10.85
C GLU A 96 1.53 -19.83 -9.90
N PRO A 97 1.48 -20.05 -8.56
CA PRO A 97 1.72 -18.99 -7.59
C PRO A 97 3.20 -18.63 -7.58
N ILE A 98 3.51 -17.37 -7.86
CA ILE A 98 4.90 -16.87 -7.90
C ILE A 98 5.16 -15.69 -6.96
N GLY A 99 4.11 -15.15 -6.32
CA GLY A 99 4.24 -13.99 -5.45
C GLY A 99 3.10 -13.88 -4.44
N ILE A 100 3.11 -12.81 -3.66
CA ILE A 100 2.18 -12.59 -2.55
C ILE A 100 1.64 -11.16 -2.57
N HIS A 101 0.33 -11.02 -2.43
CA HIS A 101 -0.36 -9.75 -2.26
C HIS A 101 -0.26 -9.25 -0.82
N LEU A 102 0.09 -7.97 -0.66
CA LEU A 102 0.10 -7.33 0.66
C LEU A 102 -1.19 -6.53 0.96
N VAL A 103 -2.04 -6.31 -0.05
CA VAL A 103 -3.35 -5.68 0.08
C VAL A 103 -4.35 -6.45 -0.77
N PHE A 104 -5.49 -6.79 -0.20
CA PHE A 104 -6.60 -7.47 -0.88
C PHE A 104 -7.71 -6.49 -1.19
N GLU A 105 -8.40 -6.71 -2.30
CA GLU A 105 -9.63 -5.99 -2.62
C GLU A 105 -10.85 -6.84 -2.25
N HIS A 106 -11.74 -6.28 -1.44
CA HIS A 106 -12.98 -6.91 -1.02
C HIS A 106 -14.20 -6.12 -1.54
N PRO A 107 -14.79 -6.54 -2.68
CA PRO A 107 -15.99 -5.92 -3.22
C PRO A 107 -17.17 -6.02 -2.25
N GLN A 108 -17.95 -4.94 -2.12
CA GLN A 108 -19.15 -4.87 -1.27
C GLN A 108 -20.41 -4.84 -2.14
N PRO A 109 -20.95 -5.99 -2.60
CA PRO A 109 -22.02 -6.02 -3.59
C PRO A 109 -23.36 -5.44 -3.10
N VAL A 110 -23.62 -5.48 -1.78
CA VAL A 110 -24.90 -5.03 -1.21
C VAL A 110 -24.92 -3.52 -0.91
N VAL A 111 -23.82 -3.00 -0.38
CA VAL A 111 -23.71 -1.58 0.02
C VAL A 111 -23.15 -0.72 -1.12
N GLY A 112 -22.51 -1.35 -2.11
CA GLY A 112 -21.66 -0.68 -3.09
C GLY A 112 -20.27 -0.40 -2.50
N GLY A 113 -19.27 -0.27 -3.38
CA GLY A 113 -17.91 0.06 -2.98
C GLY A 113 -16.93 -1.12 -2.89
N ARG A 114 -15.70 -0.80 -2.49
CA ARG A 114 -14.56 -1.72 -2.39
C ARG A 114 -13.78 -1.40 -1.11
N LEU A 115 -13.67 -2.39 -0.23
CA LEU A 115 -12.77 -2.31 0.92
C LEU A 115 -11.40 -2.83 0.53
N TRP A 116 -10.35 -2.19 1.03
CA TRP A 116 -8.99 -2.71 0.91
C TRP A 116 -8.57 -3.26 2.27
N ILE A 117 -8.07 -4.50 2.26
CA ILE A 117 -7.70 -5.23 3.47
C ILE A 117 -6.19 -5.42 3.43
N LEU A 118 -5.48 -4.89 4.42
CA LEU A 118 -4.05 -5.15 4.60
C LEU A 118 -3.84 -6.64 4.92
N ASN A 119 -2.84 -7.27 4.32
CA ASN A 119 -2.60 -8.70 4.50
C ASN A 119 -2.47 -9.06 6.00
N PRO A 120 -3.32 -9.97 6.53
CA PRO A 120 -3.27 -10.37 7.93
C PRO A 120 -1.93 -10.95 8.39
N ASP A 121 -1.19 -11.65 7.52
CA ASP A 121 0.16 -12.15 7.82
C ASP A 121 1.10 -10.97 8.13
N LEU A 122 1.08 -9.92 7.31
CA LEU A 122 1.85 -8.70 7.53
C LEU A 122 1.45 -7.98 8.83
N VAL A 123 0.14 -7.88 9.09
CA VAL A 123 -0.40 -7.24 10.31
C VAL A 123 0.07 -7.98 11.55
N VAL A 124 -0.06 -9.30 11.57
CA VAL A 124 0.32 -10.14 12.71
C VAL A 124 1.83 -10.20 12.85
N ALA A 125 2.59 -10.41 11.77
CA ALA A 125 4.05 -10.44 11.82
C ALA A 125 4.66 -9.15 12.39
N LEU A 126 4.05 -8.00 12.11
CA LEU A 126 4.48 -6.70 12.62
C LEU A 126 3.76 -6.28 13.92
N HIS A 127 3.03 -7.19 14.58
CA HIS A 127 2.28 -6.94 15.83
C HIS A 127 1.47 -5.64 15.78
N LEU A 128 0.78 -5.40 14.65
CA LEU A 128 0.03 -4.17 14.44
C LEU A 128 -1.37 -4.27 15.00
N ILE A 129 -1.85 -3.15 15.54
CA ILE A 129 -3.26 -2.96 15.89
C ILE A 129 -3.84 -1.80 15.10
N LYS A 130 -5.15 -1.87 14.84
CA LYS A 130 -5.89 -0.82 14.14
C LYS A 130 -6.24 0.31 15.12
N ASP A 131 -5.90 1.55 14.78
CA ASP A 131 -6.23 2.77 15.52
C ASP A 131 -6.77 3.82 14.54
N GLY A 132 -8.09 3.82 14.33
CA GLY A 132 -8.75 4.59 13.27
C GLY A 132 -8.24 4.17 11.89
N GLU A 133 -7.78 5.13 11.09
CA GLU A 133 -7.21 4.93 9.76
C GLU A 133 -5.75 4.41 9.79
N ASN A 134 -5.15 4.32 10.98
CA ASN A 134 -3.75 3.95 11.15
C ASN A 134 -3.60 2.51 11.67
N TRP A 135 -2.53 1.86 11.25
CA TRP A 135 -2.00 0.64 11.87
C TRP A 135 -0.78 1.01 12.68
N VAL A 136 -0.84 0.78 13.98
CA VAL A 136 0.20 1.17 14.94
C VAL A 136 0.85 -0.05 15.56
N ARG A 137 2.15 0.03 15.89
CA ARG A 137 2.86 -1.01 16.66
C ARG A 137 2.93 -0.60 18.13
N PRO A 138 2.19 -1.25 19.05
CA PRO A 138 2.19 -0.88 20.47
C PRO A 138 3.56 -0.98 21.13
N GLU A 139 4.35 -1.99 20.78
CA GLU A 139 5.70 -2.25 21.32
C GLU A 139 6.69 -1.11 21.04
N GLU A 140 6.46 -0.32 20.01
CA GLU A 140 7.28 0.86 19.66
C GLU A 140 6.50 2.14 19.91
N ASN A 141 5.89 2.24 21.10
CA ASN A 141 5.14 3.42 21.55
C ASN A 141 4.02 3.85 20.59
N PHE A 142 3.26 2.87 20.08
CA PHE A 142 2.15 3.09 19.15
C PHE A 142 2.56 3.89 17.90
N VAL A 143 3.80 3.73 17.45
CA VAL A 143 4.25 4.34 16.21
C VAL A 143 3.37 3.90 15.05
N VAL A 144 2.94 4.85 14.21
CA VAL A 144 2.19 4.54 12.99
C VAL A 144 3.12 3.81 12.02
N VAL A 145 2.74 2.59 11.64
CA VAL A 145 3.46 1.71 10.72
C VAL A 145 2.81 1.71 9.35
N ALA A 146 1.50 1.58 9.27
CA ALA A 146 0.74 1.69 8.02
C ALA A 146 -0.40 2.69 8.18
N ARG A 147 -0.82 3.30 7.08
CA ARG A 147 -1.95 4.22 7.06
C ARG A 147 -2.83 3.98 5.85
N GLU A 148 -4.11 4.25 6.04
CA GLU A 148 -5.14 4.15 5.02
C GLU A 148 -5.71 5.54 4.77
N ASP A 149 -5.78 5.94 3.50
CA ASP A 149 -6.44 7.17 3.08
C ASP A 149 -7.80 6.81 2.49
N LEU A 150 -8.84 7.45 2.99
CA LEU A 150 -10.21 7.24 2.56
C LEU A 150 -10.71 8.50 1.83
N ASP A 151 -11.62 8.30 0.86
CA ASP A 151 -12.32 9.41 0.23
C ASP A 151 -13.49 9.95 1.07
N GLU A 152 -14.13 11.01 0.59
CA GLU A 152 -15.30 11.61 1.25
C GLU A 152 -16.49 10.65 1.39
N LYS A 153 -16.50 9.53 0.64
CA LYS A 153 -17.51 8.47 0.68
C LYS A 153 -17.08 7.29 1.55
N GLY A 154 -15.87 7.31 2.11
CA GLY A 154 -15.30 6.23 2.91
C GLY A 154 -14.63 5.12 2.10
N GLU A 155 -14.39 5.32 0.80
CA GLU A 155 -13.71 4.34 -0.06
C GLU A 155 -12.19 4.49 0.02
N HIS A 156 -11.45 3.38 -0.03
CA HIS A 156 -9.98 3.44 0.04
C HIS A 156 -9.36 4.05 -1.22
N ARG A 157 -8.47 5.02 -1.01
CA ARG A 157 -7.63 5.65 -2.05
C ARG A 157 -6.18 5.23 -1.96
N LEU A 158 -5.67 4.97 -0.77
CA LEU A 158 -4.27 4.63 -0.55
C LEU A 158 -4.12 3.74 0.68
N ILE A 159 -3.30 2.70 0.57
CA ILE A 159 -2.69 2.05 1.72
C ILE A 159 -1.19 2.11 1.52
N GLU A 160 -0.49 2.66 2.50
CA GLU A 160 0.96 2.74 2.50
C GLU A 160 1.56 2.37 3.85
N ILE A 161 2.80 1.90 3.82
CA ILE A 161 3.53 1.39 4.97
C ILE A 161 4.88 2.10 5.09
N LYS A 162 5.34 2.35 6.31
CA LYS A 162 6.68 2.82 6.57
C LYS A 162 7.69 1.81 6.07
N ARG A 163 8.65 2.28 5.29
CA ARG A 163 9.65 1.46 4.63
C ARG A 163 10.40 0.59 5.63
N GLU A 164 10.84 1.14 6.76
CA GLU A 164 11.62 0.39 7.75
C GLU A 164 10.92 -0.90 8.24
N PHE A 165 9.62 -0.86 8.54
CA PHE A 165 8.84 -2.02 8.97
C PHE A 165 8.55 -2.98 7.81
N LEU A 166 8.33 -2.44 6.61
CA LEU A 166 8.18 -3.25 5.41
C LEU A 166 9.46 -4.06 5.13
N LEU A 167 10.64 -3.45 5.27
CA LEU A 167 11.91 -4.15 5.04
C LEU A 167 12.12 -5.29 6.05
N ASP A 168 11.76 -5.09 7.32
CA ASP A 168 11.78 -6.15 8.34
C ASP A 168 10.90 -7.34 7.94
N TYR A 169 9.66 -7.09 7.52
CA TYR A 169 8.73 -8.14 7.08
C TYR A 169 9.24 -8.87 5.84
N LEU A 170 9.65 -8.11 4.82
CA LEU A 170 10.19 -8.65 3.58
C LEU A 170 11.43 -9.51 3.83
N ALA A 171 12.35 -9.07 4.70
CA ALA A 171 13.53 -9.83 5.08
C ALA A 171 13.20 -11.14 5.81
N ALA A 172 12.21 -11.13 6.72
CA ALA A 172 11.80 -12.35 7.43
C ALA A 172 11.24 -13.41 6.46
N ARG A 173 10.48 -12.95 5.46
CA ARG A 173 9.86 -13.80 4.44
C ARG A 173 10.77 -14.11 3.26
N ASN A 174 11.96 -13.50 3.19
CA ASN A 174 12.87 -13.55 2.04
C ASN A 174 12.17 -13.14 0.71
N LEU A 175 11.52 -11.98 0.73
CA LEU A 175 10.77 -11.43 -0.41
C LEU A 175 11.29 -10.05 -0.81
N SER A 176 11.14 -9.69 -2.08
CA SER A 176 11.32 -8.32 -2.57
C SER A 176 9.99 -7.78 -3.07
N LEU A 177 9.65 -6.51 -2.75
CA LEU A 177 8.41 -5.91 -3.23
C LEU A 177 8.62 -5.29 -4.61
N ARG A 178 7.80 -5.68 -5.58
CA ARG A 178 7.71 -4.97 -6.86
C ARG A 178 6.52 -4.03 -6.84
N LEU A 179 6.79 -2.77 -7.13
CA LEU A 179 5.80 -1.74 -7.36
C LEU A 179 5.63 -1.53 -8.86
N SER A 180 4.40 -1.32 -9.29
CA SER A 180 4.11 -0.77 -10.61
C SER A 180 3.09 0.35 -10.47
N TYR A 181 3.45 1.54 -10.94
CA TYR A 181 2.60 2.72 -10.80
C TYR A 181 2.55 3.59 -12.03
N TYR A 182 1.43 4.31 -12.09
CA TYR A 182 1.07 5.22 -13.15
C TYR A 182 0.67 6.58 -12.56
N ARG A 183 1.12 7.65 -13.20
CA ARG A 183 0.71 9.02 -12.90
C ARG A 183 0.18 9.68 -14.15
N GLN A 184 -0.92 10.41 -14.00
CA GLN A 184 -1.49 11.21 -15.07
C GLN A 184 -1.73 12.63 -14.56
N ARG A 185 -1.40 13.61 -15.40
CA ARG A 185 -1.85 14.99 -15.23
C ARG A 185 -2.45 15.49 -16.52
N VAL A 186 -3.60 16.13 -16.42
CA VAL A 186 -4.40 16.58 -17.56
C VAL A 186 -4.82 18.01 -17.34
N GLU A 187 -4.72 18.82 -18.39
CA GLU A 187 -5.40 20.11 -18.47
C GLU A 187 -6.03 20.30 -19.85
N ASN A 188 -7.29 20.75 -19.88
CA ASN A 188 -7.96 21.15 -21.11
C ASN A 188 -7.85 22.66 -21.29
N VAL A 189 -7.18 23.11 -22.34
CA VAL A 189 -6.99 24.53 -22.67
C VAL A 189 -7.76 24.91 -23.93
N ALA A 190 -8.08 26.21 -24.09
CA ALA A 190 -8.80 26.68 -25.27
C ALA A 190 -7.99 26.51 -26.57
N ALA A 191 -6.68 26.80 -26.50
CA ALA A 191 -5.74 26.64 -27.60
C ALA A 191 -4.34 26.33 -27.03
N LEU A 192 -3.49 25.69 -27.83
CA LEU A 192 -2.10 25.45 -27.46
C LEU A 192 -1.29 26.75 -27.54
N GLU A 193 -1.47 27.51 -28.63
CA GLU A 193 -0.86 28.82 -28.82
C GLU A 193 -1.35 29.82 -27.76
N GLY A 194 -0.42 30.60 -27.19
CA GLY A 194 -0.73 31.54 -26.10
C GLY A 194 -0.96 30.91 -24.73
N SER A 195 -0.94 29.57 -24.61
CA SER A 195 -1.00 28.86 -23.32
C SER A 195 0.39 28.67 -22.69
N ALA A 196 0.42 28.19 -21.44
CA ALA A 196 1.65 27.76 -20.76
C ALA A 196 2.35 26.56 -21.44
N TYR A 197 1.72 25.95 -22.44
CA TYR A 197 2.15 24.75 -23.14
C TYR A 197 2.55 25.01 -24.60
N ALA A 198 2.58 26.27 -25.04
CA ALA A 198 2.79 26.64 -26.44
C ALA A 198 4.04 26.05 -27.10
N ASN A 199 5.09 25.78 -26.33
CA ASN A 199 6.37 25.23 -26.80
C ASN A 199 6.48 23.70 -26.63
N LEU A 200 5.40 23.04 -26.23
CA LEU A 200 5.38 21.59 -26.04
C LEU A 200 4.85 20.88 -27.29
N THR A 201 5.40 19.70 -27.54
CA THR A 201 4.95 18.79 -28.60
C THR A 201 4.75 17.40 -28.03
N ASN A 202 3.98 16.57 -28.74
CA ASN A 202 3.88 15.16 -28.42
C ASN A 202 5.29 14.55 -28.33
N GLN A 203 5.57 13.85 -27.24
CA GLN A 203 6.86 13.22 -27.02
C GLN A 203 6.73 12.00 -26.12
N GLN A 204 7.64 11.07 -26.32
CA GLN A 204 7.79 9.88 -25.51
C GLN A 204 9.27 9.74 -25.17
N GLU A 205 9.57 9.51 -23.89
CA GLU A 205 10.95 9.38 -23.41
C GLU A 205 11.06 8.35 -22.30
N GLN A 206 12.25 7.74 -22.18
CA GLN A 206 12.64 7.02 -20.98
C GLN A 206 13.23 8.03 -20.01
N ARG A 207 12.67 8.12 -18.80
CA ARG A 207 13.04 9.12 -17.80
C ARG A 207 12.93 8.55 -16.40
N ASP A 208 13.94 8.79 -15.57
CA ASP A 208 13.96 8.43 -14.14
C ASP A 208 13.60 6.94 -13.87
N GLY A 209 14.03 6.04 -14.75
CA GLY A 209 13.75 4.59 -14.66
C GLY A 209 12.34 4.18 -15.10
N GLY A 210 11.57 5.08 -15.72
CA GLY A 210 10.24 4.80 -16.24
C GLY A 210 10.01 5.39 -17.63
N ARG A 211 8.79 5.24 -18.13
CA ARG A 211 8.34 5.79 -19.42
C ARG A 211 7.50 7.03 -19.16
N PHE A 212 7.85 8.16 -19.78
CA PHE A 212 7.04 9.36 -19.80
C PHE A 212 6.47 9.61 -21.19
N GLU A 213 5.20 9.98 -21.28
CA GLU A 213 4.53 10.38 -22.50
C GLU A 213 3.82 11.72 -22.29
N LEU A 214 3.98 12.63 -23.26
CA LEU A 214 3.20 13.85 -23.34
C LEU A 214 2.31 13.77 -24.58
N LEU A 215 1.01 13.91 -24.36
CA LEU A 215 -0.02 13.86 -25.39
C LEU A 215 -0.76 15.20 -25.44
N ILE A 216 -0.87 15.74 -26.64
CA ILE A 216 -1.54 16.99 -26.99
C ILE A 216 -2.47 16.64 -28.14
N ARG A 217 -3.77 16.68 -27.84
CA ARG A 217 -4.84 16.23 -28.74
C ARG A 217 -5.99 17.21 -28.72
N SER A 218 -6.75 17.34 -29.81
CA SER A 218 -8.00 18.11 -29.74
C SER A 218 -9.01 17.35 -28.86
N LEU A 219 -9.89 18.08 -28.15
CA LEU A 219 -10.94 17.42 -27.37
C LEU A 219 -11.90 16.64 -28.25
N ASN A 220 -12.08 17.06 -29.50
CA ASN A 220 -12.90 16.34 -30.46
C ASN A 220 -12.26 15.01 -30.90
N ASP A 221 -10.93 14.88 -30.92
CA ASP A 221 -10.26 13.59 -31.16
C ASP A 221 -10.36 12.64 -29.97
N VAL A 222 -10.53 13.18 -28.75
CA VAL A 222 -10.62 12.39 -27.51
C VAL A 222 -12.06 11.95 -27.22
N TYR A 223 -13.04 12.84 -27.38
CA TYR A 223 -14.43 12.60 -27.01
C TYR A 223 -15.41 12.54 -28.19
N GLY A 224 -14.98 13.03 -29.35
CA GLY A 224 -15.72 12.85 -30.59
C GLY A 224 -15.51 11.45 -31.14
N GLY A 225 -16.44 11.01 -31.98
CA GLY A 225 -16.39 9.68 -32.55
C GLY A 225 -17.74 9.18 -33.02
N SER A 226 -17.69 8.14 -33.84
CA SER A 226 -18.89 7.43 -34.29
C SER A 226 -19.31 6.42 -33.23
N TRP A 227 -20.61 6.26 -33.04
CA TRP A 227 -21.19 5.24 -32.19
C TRP A 227 -22.18 4.38 -32.99
N ALA A 228 -22.31 3.13 -32.60
CA ALA A 228 -23.35 2.23 -33.07
C ALA A 228 -23.98 1.55 -31.86
N SER A 229 -25.31 1.48 -31.84
CA SER A 229 -26.10 0.74 -30.86
C SER A 229 -26.77 -0.42 -31.58
N PHE A 230 -26.67 -1.61 -31.01
CA PHE A 230 -27.37 -2.80 -31.47
C PHE A 230 -28.25 -3.26 -30.33
N ARG A 231 -29.53 -3.45 -30.62
CA ARG A 231 -30.43 -4.17 -29.73
C ARG A 231 -30.87 -5.41 -30.47
N VAL A 232 -30.68 -6.54 -29.83
CA VAL A 232 -30.98 -7.86 -30.37
C VAL A 232 -31.97 -8.51 -29.41
N TRP A 233 -33.02 -9.11 -29.93
CA TRP A 233 -34.03 -9.82 -29.14
C TRP A 233 -34.49 -11.07 -29.87
N ARG A 234 -35.06 -11.99 -29.11
CA ARG A 234 -35.72 -13.17 -29.68
C ARG A 234 -37.16 -12.85 -30.03
N ASN A 235 -37.67 -13.46 -31.09
CA ASN A 235 -39.06 -13.31 -31.53
C ASN A 235 -39.90 -14.59 -31.32
N ASP A 236 -39.31 -15.65 -30.77
CA ASP A 236 -39.91 -16.96 -30.58
C ASP A 236 -40.31 -17.26 -29.13
N VAL A 237 -40.37 -16.22 -28.28
CA VAL A 237 -40.76 -16.31 -26.87
C VAL A 237 -42.18 -15.76 -26.74
N ASP A 238 -43.09 -16.58 -26.21
CA ASP A 238 -44.43 -16.14 -25.85
C ASP A 238 -44.39 -15.41 -24.50
N GLU A 239 -44.83 -14.14 -24.48
CA GLU A 239 -44.85 -13.31 -23.28
C GLU A 239 -45.94 -13.73 -22.28
N ASP A 240 -46.96 -14.48 -22.75
CA ASP A 240 -48.06 -14.98 -21.92
C ASP A 240 -47.75 -16.36 -21.30
N GLU A 241 -46.63 -17.00 -21.67
CA GLU A 241 -46.18 -18.22 -21.02
C GLU A 241 -45.55 -17.92 -19.65
N ASP A 242 -46.06 -18.57 -18.59
CA ASP A 242 -45.55 -18.41 -17.22
C ASP A 242 -44.08 -18.87 -17.07
N ALA A 243 -43.60 -19.76 -17.96
CA ALA A 243 -42.24 -20.32 -17.93
C ALA A 243 -41.75 -20.75 -19.34
N PRO A 244 -41.40 -19.79 -20.23
CA PRO A 244 -41.05 -20.11 -21.61
C PRO A 244 -39.74 -20.89 -21.70
N VAL A 245 -39.70 -21.89 -22.58
CA VAL A 245 -38.51 -22.71 -22.84
C VAL A 245 -37.88 -22.31 -24.17
N MET A 246 -36.68 -21.76 -24.13
CA MET A 246 -35.96 -21.31 -25.31
C MET A 246 -35.19 -22.46 -25.97
N GLY A 247 -35.34 -22.62 -27.28
CA GLY A 247 -34.48 -23.46 -28.11
C GLY A 247 -33.13 -22.79 -28.42
N PRO A 248 -32.22 -23.47 -29.15
CA PRO A 248 -30.95 -22.86 -29.57
C PRO A 248 -31.16 -21.61 -30.44
N GLU A 249 -30.27 -20.63 -30.29
CA GLU A 249 -30.23 -19.41 -31.10
C GLU A 249 -30.01 -19.72 -32.58
N ASN A 250 -30.82 -19.11 -33.47
CA ASN A 250 -30.67 -19.16 -34.92
C ASN A 250 -31.10 -17.83 -35.57
N ASN A 251 -30.88 -17.68 -36.88
CA ASN A 251 -31.18 -16.43 -37.57
C ASN A 251 -32.69 -16.16 -37.73
N ASP A 252 -33.53 -17.19 -37.62
CA ASP A 252 -34.97 -17.06 -37.82
C ASP A 252 -35.69 -16.67 -36.52
N ASN A 253 -35.12 -17.04 -35.36
CA ASN A 253 -35.68 -16.76 -34.04
C ASN A 253 -35.13 -15.51 -33.33
N THR A 254 -34.30 -14.73 -34.03
CA THR A 254 -33.68 -13.51 -33.52
C THR A 254 -34.00 -12.35 -34.45
N ASP A 255 -34.32 -11.20 -33.89
CA ASP A 255 -34.47 -9.94 -34.61
C ASP A 255 -33.56 -8.87 -33.97
N TYR A 256 -33.31 -7.79 -34.69
CA TYR A 256 -32.44 -6.73 -34.23
C TYR A 256 -32.84 -5.36 -34.79
N GLU A 257 -32.55 -4.32 -34.00
CA GLU A 257 -32.46 -2.95 -34.49
C GLU A 257 -31.04 -2.44 -34.30
N SER A 258 -30.62 -1.59 -35.23
CA SER A 258 -29.36 -0.88 -35.11
C SER A 258 -29.56 0.61 -35.34
N ALA A 259 -28.87 1.40 -34.53
CA ALA A 259 -28.76 2.83 -34.70
C ALA A 259 -27.28 3.19 -34.78
N LYS A 260 -26.95 4.20 -35.58
CA LYS A 260 -25.60 4.76 -35.64
C LYS A 260 -25.67 6.27 -35.59
N GLY A 261 -24.62 6.87 -35.06
CA GLY A 261 -24.49 8.31 -35.01
C GLY A 261 -23.04 8.74 -34.93
N HIS A 262 -22.85 10.05 -34.93
CA HIS A 262 -21.56 10.67 -34.74
C HIS A 262 -21.69 11.74 -33.67
N ARG A 263 -20.75 11.75 -32.73
CA ARG A 263 -20.66 12.73 -31.65
C ARG A 263 -19.47 13.63 -31.94
N SER A 264 -19.68 14.94 -31.94
CA SER A 264 -18.64 15.95 -32.19
C SER A 264 -19.00 17.26 -31.48
N GLY A 265 -18.16 18.29 -31.67
CA GLY A 265 -18.40 19.64 -31.15
C GLY A 265 -17.67 19.95 -29.85
N TYR A 266 -16.62 19.20 -29.53
CA TYR A 266 -15.77 19.48 -28.37
C TYR A 266 -14.67 20.46 -28.72
N GLU A 267 -14.74 21.66 -28.14
CA GLU A 267 -13.78 22.73 -28.39
C GLU A 267 -12.65 22.72 -27.37
N GLY A 268 -11.41 22.84 -27.84
CA GLY A 268 -10.22 22.94 -27.02
C GLY A 268 -9.20 21.84 -27.28
N ILE A 269 -8.09 21.91 -26.55
CA ILE A 269 -6.94 21.01 -26.62
C ILE A 269 -6.75 20.37 -25.25
N ARG A 270 -6.65 19.04 -25.21
CA ARG A 270 -6.21 18.28 -24.04
C ARG A 270 -4.70 18.17 -24.05
N VAL A 271 -4.06 18.62 -22.98
CA VAL A 271 -2.63 18.41 -22.70
C VAL A 271 -2.54 17.40 -21.55
N GLU A 272 -1.80 16.32 -21.75
CA GLU A 272 -1.81 15.15 -20.89
C GLU A 272 -0.40 14.59 -20.73
N GLY A 273 0.11 14.62 -19.50
CA GLY A 273 1.39 14.02 -19.14
C GLY A 273 1.16 12.70 -18.40
N GLU A 274 1.76 11.64 -18.91
CA GLU A 274 1.62 10.27 -18.41
C GLU A 274 2.98 9.70 -18.02
N PHE A 275 3.05 9.01 -16.89
CA PHE A 275 4.29 8.38 -16.42
C PHE A 275 4.03 7.00 -15.85
N TRP A 276 4.76 6.00 -16.32
CA TRP A 276 4.77 4.64 -15.77
C TRP A 276 6.16 4.31 -15.24
N ARG A 277 6.22 3.67 -14.08
CA ARG A 277 7.47 3.11 -13.58
C ARG A 277 7.22 1.85 -12.77
N ASP A 278 8.12 0.89 -12.99
CA ASP A 278 8.25 -0.30 -12.17
C ASP A 278 9.47 -0.13 -11.27
N GLU A 279 9.35 -0.52 -10.00
CA GLU A 279 10.38 -0.30 -9.00
C GLU A 279 10.46 -1.47 -8.02
N TRP A 280 11.67 -1.80 -7.60
CA TRP A 280 11.91 -2.79 -6.56
C TRP A 280 12.21 -2.14 -5.22
N ILE A 281 11.62 -2.69 -4.16
CA ILE A 281 11.99 -2.42 -2.78
C ILE A 281 12.69 -3.67 -2.26
N GLU A 282 14.02 -3.56 -2.12
CA GLU A 282 14.87 -4.63 -1.63
C GLU A 282 15.05 -4.54 -0.12
N HIS A 283 14.91 -5.67 0.57
CA HIS A 283 15.25 -5.77 1.98
C HIS A 283 16.77 -5.78 2.19
N GLN A 284 17.22 -5.45 3.40
CA GLN A 284 18.65 -5.43 3.75
C GLN A 284 19.13 -6.75 4.38
N GLY A 285 18.33 -7.81 4.28
CA GLY A 285 18.65 -9.13 4.84
C GLY A 285 18.51 -9.20 6.37
N GLN A 286 18.11 -8.10 7.02
CA GLN A 286 17.88 -8.02 8.47
C GLN A 286 16.40 -7.87 8.78
N SER A 287 15.93 -8.63 9.77
CA SER A 287 14.57 -8.57 10.31
C SER A 287 14.60 -8.67 11.83
N LYS A 288 14.72 -7.51 12.48
CA LYS A 288 14.77 -7.39 13.94
C LYS A 288 13.37 -7.61 14.53
N ARG A 289 12.34 -7.07 13.88
CA ARG A 289 10.97 -7.04 14.43
C ARG A 289 10.19 -8.33 14.24
N VAL A 290 10.48 -9.07 13.16
CA VAL A 290 9.72 -10.25 12.76
C VAL A 290 10.52 -11.53 13.00
N ARG A 291 11.78 -11.60 12.54
CA ARG A 291 12.64 -12.78 12.74
C ARG A 291 13.41 -12.75 14.07
N GLY A 292 13.59 -11.57 14.67
CA GLY A 292 14.39 -11.41 15.90
C GLY A 292 15.89 -11.33 15.64
N ASP A 293 16.31 -10.84 14.47
CA ASP A 293 17.73 -10.64 14.19
C ASP A 293 18.36 -9.64 15.17
N ALA A 294 19.64 -9.85 15.49
CA ALA A 294 20.37 -9.03 16.44
C ALA A 294 20.34 -7.54 16.10
N ASP A 295 19.98 -6.70 17.08
CA ASP A 295 20.02 -5.25 16.95
C ASP A 295 21.34 -4.67 17.49
N THR A 296 22.17 -4.15 16.60
CA THR A 296 23.44 -3.50 16.93
C THR A 296 23.29 -2.08 17.48
N ASN A 297 22.08 -1.52 17.50
CA ASN A 297 21.81 -0.16 17.98
C ASN A 297 21.26 -0.10 19.41
N LEU A 298 21.26 -1.23 20.13
CA LEU A 298 20.82 -1.28 21.53
C LEU A 298 21.72 -0.40 22.44
N PRO A 299 21.17 0.12 23.55
CA PRO A 299 21.91 0.99 24.46
C PRO A 299 23.02 0.23 25.21
N GLN A 300 23.89 1.02 25.86
CA GLN A 300 24.87 0.52 26.83
C GLN A 300 24.52 1.01 28.23
N PHE A 301 24.61 0.11 29.21
CA PHE A 301 24.28 0.39 30.61
C PHE A 301 25.54 0.45 31.47
N ILE A 302 25.51 1.30 32.50
CA ILE A 302 26.56 1.34 33.54
C ILE A 302 26.29 0.20 34.50
N VAL A 303 27.29 -0.67 34.70
CA VAL A 303 27.15 -1.93 35.46
C VAL A 303 28.07 -2.01 36.68
N GLU A 304 28.96 -1.03 36.86
CA GLU A 304 29.91 -0.97 37.97
C GLU A 304 30.01 0.45 38.54
N THR A 305 30.53 0.56 39.76
CA THR A 305 30.71 1.84 40.47
C THR A 305 31.83 2.72 39.90
N ASP A 306 32.72 2.14 39.11
CA ASP A 306 33.81 2.86 38.41
C ASP A 306 33.36 3.48 37.07
N GLY A 307 32.09 3.29 36.69
CA GLY A 307 31.53 3.78 35.44
C GLY A 307 31.67 2.83 34.25
N THR A 308 32.13 1.60 34.46
CA THR A 308 32.19 0.56 33.41
C THR A 308 30.81 0.35 32.77
N ARG A 309 30.79 0.25 31.44
CA ARG A 309 29.58 0.06 30.63
C ARG A 309 29.64 -1.27 29.87
N LEU A 310 28.49 -1.94 29.78
CA LEU A 310 28.27 -3.12 28.94
C LEU A 310 27.12 -2.87 27.96
N ALA A 311 27.17 -3.52 26.80
CA ALA A 311 26.07 -3.47 25.84
C ALA A 311 24.86 -4.26 26.38
N SER A 312 23.66 -3.87 25.97
CA SER A 312 22.41 -4.60 26.29
C SER A 312 22.52 -6.09 25.97
N ALA A 313 23.04 -6.42 24.79
CA ALA A 313 23.24 -7.81 24.36
C ALA A 313 24.21 -8.61 25.26
N ASP A 314 25.14 -7.93 25.95
CA ASP A 314 26.05 -8.56 26.91
C ASP A 314 25.42 -8.71 28.31
N LEU A 315 24.15 -8.34 28.48
CA LEU A 315 23.33 -8.44 29.69
C LEU A 315 22.12 -9.39 29.51
N ASP A 316 21.86 -9.84 28.28
CA ASP A 316 20.76 -10.75 27.90
C ASP A 316 21.04 -12.21 28.27
N ASN A 317 21.43 -12.45 29.52
CA ASN A 317 21.51 -13.77 30.12
C ASN A 317 21.37 -13.67 31.64
N GLU A 318 20.42 -14.42 32.20
CA GLU A 318 20.17 -14.48 33.64
C GLU A 318 21.42 -14.92 34.44
N ASP A 319 22.35 -15.69 33.89
CA ASP A 319 23.56 -16.11 34.61
C ASP A 319 24.60 -14.98 34.78
N ILE A 320 24.43 -13.83 34.12
CA ILE A 320 25.34 -12.68 34.25
C ILE A 320 25.26 -12.06 35.64
N GLY A 321 24.11 -12.14 36.32
CA GLY A 321 24.01 -11.79 37.74
C GLY A 321 24.14 -10.29 38.06
N ARG A 322 23.82 -9.40 37.11
CA ARG A 322 24.01 -7.94 37.26
C ARG A 322 22.70 -7.20 37.55
N TRP A 323 22.83 -6.06 38.22
CA TRP A 323 21.72 -5.15 38.53
C TRP A 323 21.97 -3.78 37.89
N LEU A 324 20.89 -3.10 37.53
CA LEU A 324 20.90 -1.74 37.02
C LEU A 324 20.16 -0.83 38.00
N TRP A 325 20.63 0.43 38.11
CA TRP A 325 20.05 1.43 39.00
C TRP A 325 19.59 2.65 38.22
N PHE A 326 18.31 2.98 38.36
CA PHE A 326 17.68 4.13 37.70
C PHE A 326 17.12 5.10 38.74
N ARG A 327 17.02 6.37 38.35
CA ARG A 327 16.30 7.37 39.16
C ARG A 327 14.81 7.03 39.18
N SER A 328 14.15 7.22 40.32
CA SER A 328 12.70 6.99 40.47
C SER A 328 11.82 7.75 39.47
N SER A 329 12.31 8.85 38.89
CA SER A 329 11.62 9.58 37.81
C SER A 329 11.32 8.71 36.58
N VAL A 330 12.11 7.66 36.31
CA VAL A 330 11.89 6.76 35.17
C VAL A 330 10.52 6.10 35.22
N ILE A 331 10.01 5.78 36.41
CA ILE A 331 8.69 5.16 36.58
C ILE A 331 7.60 6.13 36.12
N ASN A 332 7.70 7.41 36.49
CA ASN A 332 6.74 8.42 36.07
C ASN A 332 6.81 8.68 34.56
N GLU A 333 8.02 8.66 33.98
CA GLU A 333 8.20 8.78 32.52
C GLU A 333 7.54 7.61 31.79
N LEU A 334 7.76 6.37 32.25
CA LEU A 334 7.14 5.17 31.67
C LEU A 334 5.62 5.20 31.82
N LEU A 335 5.09 5.56 33.00
CA LEU A 335 3.64 5.68 33.22
C LEU A 335 2.99 6.84 32.43
N GLY A 336 3.78 7.79 31.94
CA GLY A 336 3.33 8.80 31.00
C GLY A 336 3.10 8.26 29.57
N LEU A 337 3.63 7.08 29.26
CA LEU A 337 3.47 6.42 27.96
C LEU A 337 2.18 5.60 27.91
N ARG A 338 1.54 5.56 26.74
CA ARG A 338 0.33 4.75 26.51
C ARG A 338 0.67 3.27 26.72
N GLY A 339 -0.22 2.54 27.40
CA GLY A 339 -0.11 1.09 27.56
C GLY A 339 0.84 0.63 28.68
N PHE A 340 1.53 1.55 29.35
CA PHE A 340 2.31 1.22 30.55
C PHE A 340 1.43 1.26 31.80
N SER A 341 1.66 0.31 32.71
CA SER A 341 1.00 0.30 34.02
C SER A 341 1.92 -0.22 35.12
N LEU A 342 1.66 0.23 36.34
CA LEU A 342 2.43 -0.13 37.53
C LEU A 342 1.64 -1.13 38.38
N GLU A 343 2.32 -2.17 38.82
CA GLU A 343 1.83 -3.16 39.76
C GLU A 343 2.76 -3.23 40.98
N TRP A 344 2.21 -3.14 42.19
CA TRP A 344 2.97 -3.28 43.43
C TRP A 344 2.82 -4.70 43.98
N TYR A 345 3.93 -5.31 44.38
CA TYR A 345 3.94 -6.59 45.10
C TYR A 345 4.10 -6.39 46.61
N THR A 346 4.91 -5.40 46.99
CA THR A 346 5.12 -4.98 48.38
C THR A 346 5.26 -3.46 48.45
N ALA A 347 5.64 -2.92 49.62
CA ALA A 347 5.95 -1.50 49.78
C ALA A 347 7.22 -1.06 49.02
N GLU A 348 8.11 -1.99 48.71
CA GLU A 348 9.43 -1.71 48.12
C GLU A 348 9.67 -2.45 46.80
N THR A 349 8.75 -3.33 46.37
CA THR A 349 8.89 -4.11 45.13
C THR A 349 7.64 -4.04 44.28
N GLY A 350 7.84 -3.96 42.97
CA GLY A 350 6.77 -3.88 41.99
C GLY A 350 7.21 -4.31 40.60
N GLY A 351 6.35 -4.11 39.62
CA GLY A 351 6.61 -4.38 38.23
C GLY A 351 5.99 -3.32 37.33
N ILE A 352 6.67 -3.02 36.24
CA ILE A 352 6.14 -2.20 35.14
C ILE A 352 5.70 -3.12 34.02
N ARG A 353 4.40 -3.11 33.72
CA ARG A 353 3.85 -3.79 32.55
C ARG A 353 3.95 -2.85 31.36
N SER A 354 4.48 -3.34 30.25
CA SER A 354 4.56 -2.61 28.99
C SER A 354 3.66 -3.21 27.91
N THR A 355 3.64 -2.58 26.74
CA THR A 355 2.87 -3.04 25.57
C THR A 355 3.38 -4.33 24.94
N SER A 356 4.59 -4.79 25.28
CA SER A 356 5.13 -6.08 24.82
C SER A 356 4.54 -7.28 25.57
N GLY A 357 3.74 -7.05 26.62
CA GLY A 357 3.19 -8.10 27.47
C GLY A 357 4.17 -8.58 28.56
N TYR A 358 5.43 -8.17 28.50
CA TYR A 358 6.41 -8.43 29.56
C TYR A 358 6.25 -7.48 30.75
N VAL A 359 6.64 -7.98 31.92
CA VAL A 359 6.67 -7.21 33.17
C VAL A 359 8.11 -7.09 33.61
N THR A 360 8.61 -5.86 33.67
CA THR A 360 9.94 -5.59 34.21
C THR A 360 9.81 -5.41 35.72
N HIS A 361 10.37 -6.34 36.48
CA HIS A 361 10.31 -6.33 37.94
C HIS A 361 11.35 -5.37 38.52
N PHE A 362 11.01 -4.65 39.58
CA PHE A 362 11.92 -3.71 40.22
C PHE A 362 11.78 -3.69 41.73
N GLY A 363 12.85 -3.29 42.41
CA GLY A 363 12.88 -2.94 43.83
C GLY A 363 13.30 -1.49 44.04
N ILE A 364 12.91 -0.89 45.17
CA ILE A 364 13.38 0.42 45.62
C ILE A 364 14.44 0.19 46.69
N ASN A 365 15.63 0.75 46.50
CA ASN A 365 16.69 0.66 47.50
C ASN A 365 16.67 1.84 48.49
N SER A 366 17.51 1.79 49.53
CA SER A 366 17.60 2.81 50.58
C SER A 366 18.08 4.19 50.11
N SER A 367 18.51 4.32 48.85
CA SER A 367 18.88 5.59 48.20
C SER A 367 17.79 6.09 47.23
N ASP A 368 16.57 5.54 47.33
CA ASP A 368 15.41 5.86 46.49
C ASP A 368 15.65 5.60 44.99
N LEU A 369 16.56 4.67 44.66
CA LEU A 369 16.80 4.23 43.28
C LEU A 369 15.98 2.99 42.96
N ILE A 370 15.50 2.95 41.72
CA ILE A 370 14.87 1.78 41.13
C ILE A 370 15.97 0.80 40.74
N THR A 371 15.93 -0.38 41.33
CA THR A 371 16.88 -1.46 41.10
C THR A 371 16.18 -2.53 40.28
N VAL A 372 16.74 -2.84 39.11
CA VAL A 372 16.18 -3.79 38.14
C VAL A 372 17.22 -4.84 37.82
N TYR A 373 16.79 -6.07 37.60
CA TYR A 373 17.71 -7.11 37.14
C TYR A 373 18.13 -6.82 35.70
N ALA A 374 19.43 -6.83 35.40
CA ALA A 374 19.93 -6.33 34.12
C ALA A 374 19.34 -7.09 32.93
N TYR A 375 19.15 -8.40 33.08
CA TYR A 375 18.51 -9.28 32.11
C TYR A 375 17.05 -8.88 31.78
N ASP A 376 16.28 -8.35 32.74
CA ASP A 376 14.87 -7.97 32.53
C ASP A 376 14.68 -6.74 31.63
N VAL A 377 15.77 -6.04 31.29
CA VAL A 377 15.79 -4.83 30.45
C VAL A 377 16.68 -5.01 29.22
N ALA A 378 17.45 -6.09 29.16
CA ALA A 378 18.51 -6.32 28.18
C ALA A 378 17.96 -6.59 26.77
#